data_AF-H6BZQ2-F1
#
_entry.id   AF-H6BZQ2-F1
#
_cell.length_a   1.000
_cell.length_b   1.000
_cell.length_c   1.000
_cell.angle_alpha   90.00
_cell.angle_beta   90.00
_cell.angle_gamma   90.00
#
_symmetry.space_group_name_H-M   'P 1'
#
loop_
_entity.id
_entity.type
_entity.pdbx_description
1 polymer ?
#
loop_
_entity_poly.entity_id
_entity_poly.type
_entity_poly.pdbx_seq_one_letter_code
_entity_poly.pdbx_strand_id
1 'polypeptide(L)'
;MSVGRAIPALPDNHELASNNTATGLEPQRRSEDWPVSVAFTAGTQTLGFELPRDGQVHDLGSIECLALPSYSIGDCNDISVSQIGVTSGTAPCTFMGIDGFQITITVNDKGYIDVTPPQNIVSGSCG
;
A
#
# COMPACT_ATOMS: atom_id res chain seq x y z
N MET A 1 2.75 22.47 -16.12
CA MET A 1 2.97 22.37 -14.67
C MET A 1 2.24 21.12 -14.22
N SER A 2 2.98 20.02 -14.01
CA SER A 2 2.40 18.69 -13.79
C SER A 2 1.80 18.61 -12.38
N VAL A 3 0.53 18.25 -12.31
CA VAL A 3 -0.21 18.08 -11.05
C VAL A 3 0.13 16.69 -10.55
N GLY A 4 1.03 16.58 -9.56
CA GLY A 4 1.20 15.34 -8.81
C GLY A 4 -0.13 15.01 -8.15
N ARG A 5 -0.81 13.95 -8.61
CA ARG A 5 -2.01 13.46 -7.94
C ARG A 5 -1.60 13.03 -6.54
N ALA A 6 -2.08 13.75 -5.53
CA ALA A 6 -2.04 13.28 -4.16
C ALA A 6 -2.71 11.91 -4.11
N ILE A 7 -2.19 11.00 -3.27
CA ILE A 7 -2.88 9.77 -2.91
C ILE A 7 -4.28 10.21 -2.43
N PRO A 8 -5.37 9.82 -3.11
CA PRO A 8 -6.70 10.24 -2.69
C PRO A 8 -6.95 9.70 -1.28
N ALA A 9 -7.36 10.57 -0.36
CA ALA A 9 -7.97 10.13 0.89
C ALA A 9 -9.18 9.25 0.53
N LEU A 10 -9.28 8.09 1.16
CA LEU A 10 -10.40 7.17 0.96
C LEU A 10 -11.72 7.89 1.28
N PRO A 11 -12.80 7.66 0.50
CA PRO A 11 -14.06 8.36 0.72
C PRO A 11 -14.66 8.00 2.08
N ASP A 12 -14.85 9.02 2.91
CA ASP A 12 -15.71 9.03 4.10
C ASP A 12 -17.18 8.90 3.67
N ASN A 13 -17.85 7.79 3.99
CA ASN A 13 -19.29 7.80 4.30
C ASN A 13 -19.89 6.44 4.73
N HIS A 14 -20.37 6.48 5.98
CA HIS A 14 -21.69 6.03 6.45
C HIS A 14 -22.07 4.54 6.43
N GLU A 15 -22.10 4.01 7.66
CA GLU A 15 -23.23 3.29 8.25
C GLU A 15 -23.44 1.82 7.86
N LEU A 16 -22.89 0.92 8.67
CA LEU A 16 -23.57 -0.33 9.07
C LEU A 16 -23.30 -0.58 10.56
N ALA A 17 -24.10 0.05 11.41
CA ALA A 17 -24.30 -0.43 12.77
C ALA A 17 -25.19 -1.68 12.71
N SER A 18 -24.66 -2.84 13.07
CA SER A 18 -25.49 -3.98 13.47
C SER A 18 -24.78 -4.81 14.54
N ASN A 19 -25.09 -4.43 15.78
CA ASN A 19 -25.22 -5.24 16.99
C ASN A 19 -24.57 -6.63 16.99
N ASN A 20 -23.67 -6.88 17.95
CA ASN A 20 -23.90 -7.87 19.01
C ASN A 20 -22.76 -7.82 20.06
N THR A 21 -23.16 -7.69 21.31
CA THR A 21 -22.31 -7.68 22.50
C THR A 21 -21.64 -9.05 22.70
N ALA A 22 -20.30 -9.11 22.59
CA ALA A 22 -19.51 -10.19 23.19
C ALA A 22 -18.13 -9.66 23.59
N THR A 23 -17.82 -9.86 24.87
CA THR A 23 -16.59 -9.49 25.56
C THR A 23 -15.39 -10.21 24.97
N GLY A 24 -14.39 -9.49 24.46
CA GLY A 24 -13.09 -10.09 24.10
C GLY A 24 -12.45 -9.43 22.88
N LEU A 25 -11.34 -8.72 23.11
CA LEU A 25 -10.28 -8.29 22.19
C LEU A 25 -10.38 -8.78 20.73
N GLU A 26 -11.16 -8.09 19.89
CA GLU A 26 -10.96 -8.09 18.45
C GLU A 26 -11.06 -6.64 17.99
N PRO A 27 -9.94 -5.96 17.66
CA PRO A 27 -10.06 -4.69 16.99
C PRO A 27 -10.65 -5.02 15.62
N GLN A 28 -11.93 -4.70 15.45
CA GLN A 28 -12.54 -4.49 14.14
C GLN A 28 -11.59 -3.54 13.40
N ARG A 29 -10.65 -4.09 12.62
CA ARG A 29 -9.64 -3.35 11.83
C ARG A 29 -10.40 -2.61 10.76
N ARG A 30 -10.95 -1.48 11.19
CA ARG A 30 -11.63 -0.49 10.38
C ARG A 30 -10.68 -0.15 9.24
N SER A 31 -11.19 -0.01 8.02
CA SER A 31 -10.34 0.39 6.89
C SER A 31 -9.65 1.74 7.13
N GLU A 32 -10.18 2.59 8.03
CA GLU A 32 -9.53 3.82 8.50
C GLU A 32 -8.39 3.61 9.52
N ASP A 33 -8.25 2.41 10.10
CA ASP A 33 -7.23 2.07 11.10
C ASP A 33 -6.07 1.26 10.48
N TRP A 34 -6.14 0.92 9.19
CA TRP A 34 -5.00 0.31 8.51
C TRP A 34 -3.97 1.39 8.22
N PRO A 35 -2.78 1.34 8.83
CA PRO A 35 -1.76 2.31 8.51
C PRO A 35 -1.30 2.08 7.07
N VAL A 36 -1.53 3.07 6.20
CA VAL A 36 -1.09 3.01 4.79
C VAL A 36 0.07 3.97 4.62
N SER A 37 1.28 3.40 4.53
CA SER A 37 2.50 4.16 4.22
C SER A 37 2.88 4.03 2.74
N VAL A 38 2.46 2.93 2.11
CA VAL A 38 2.67 2.58 0.70
C VAL A 38 1.33 2.14 0.09
N ALA A 39 1.07 2.61 -1.13
CA ALA A 39 -0.10 2.25 -1.93
C ALA A 39 0.33 1.68 -3.28
N PHE A 40 -0.07 0.44 -3.60
CA PHE A 40 0.14 -0.16 -4.91
C PHE A 40 -1.14 -0.09 -5.75
N THR A 41 -1.01 0.32 -7.00
CA THR A 41 -2.10 0.26 -7.97
C THR A 41 -1.89 -0.95 -8.88
N ALA A 42 -2.88 -1.82 -8.95
CA ALA A 42 -2.89 -2.99 -9.81
C ALA A 42 -4.17 -2.97 -10.65
N GLY A 43 -4.07 -2.59 -11.92
CA GLY A 43 -5.26 -2.40 -12.77
C GLY A 43 -6.21 -1.34 -12.19
N THR A 44 -7.38 -1.77 -11.73
CA THR A 44 -8.43 -0.90 -11.17
C THR A 44 -8.51 -0.91 -9.64
N GLN A 45 -7.66 -1.68 -8.96
CA GLN A 45 -7.64 -1.80 -7.51
C GLN A 45 -6.40 -1.15 -6.91
N THR A 46 -6.55 -0.66 -5.68
CA THR A 46 -5.44 -0.11 -4.90
C THR A 46 -5.23 -0.98 -3.67
N LEU A 47 -3.98 -1.33 -3.40
CA LEU A 47 -3.56 -2.07 -2.22
C LEU A 47 -2.84 -1.12 -1.27
N GLY A 48 -3.33 -0.99 -0.04
CA GLY A 48 -2.69 -0.20 1.01
C GLY A 48 -1.98 -1.09 2.02
N PHE A 49 -0.74 -0.75 2.38
CA PHE A 49 0.01 -1.41 3.45
C PHE A 49 1.02 -0.48 4.13
N GLU A 50 1.48 -0.90 5.30
CA GLU A 50 2.59 -0.23 6.00
C GLU A 50 3.88 -1.01 5.79
N LEU A 51 4.88 -0.34 5.22
CA LEU A 51 6.25 -0.82 5.20
C LEU A 51 7.05 -0.20 6.35
N PRO A 52 7.78 -0.99 7.17
CA PRO A 52 8.63 -0.46 8.23
C PRO A 52 9.72 0.47 7.68
N ARG A 53 10.07 1.50 8.47
CA ARG A 53 11.01 2.56 8.09
C ARG A 53 12.41 2.38 8.69
N ASP A 54 12.79 1.13 8.94
CA ASP A 54 14.05 0.77 9.59
C ASP A 54 15.25 0.72 8.61
N GLY A 55 15.03 1.08 7.35
CA GLY A 55 16.02 0.96 6.26
C GLY A 55 16.32 -0.48 5.85
N GLN A 56 15.69 -1.47 6.49
CA GLN A 56 15.85 -2.89 6.17
C GLN A 56 14.99 -3.28 4.97
N VAL A 57 15.45 -4.27 4.22
CA VAL A 57 14.66 -4.88 3.14
C VAL A 57 13.68 -5.85 3.75
N HIS A 58 12.39 -5.60 3.52
CA HIS A 58 11.29 -6.45 3.93
C HIS A 58 10.70 -7.18 2.72
N ASP A 59 10.46 -8.47 2.90
CA ASP A 59 9.77 -9.30 1.92
C ASP A 59 8.27 -8.98 1.96
N LEU A 60 7.71 -8.60 0.82
CA LEU A 60 6.30 -8.24 0.69
C LEU A 60 5.37 -9.45 0.73
N GLY A 61 5.88 -10.68 0.54
CA GLY A 61 5.13 -11.90 0.80
C GLY A 61 4.94 -12.20 2.29
N SER A 62 5.64 -11.47 3.17
CA SER A 62 5.44 -11.52 4.62
C SER A 62 4.61 -10.32 5.14
N ILE A 63 4.11 -9.47 4.24
CA ILE A 63 3.32 -8.29 4.56
C ILE A 63 1.93 -8.44 3.96
N GLU A 64 0.92 -8.26 4.81
CA GLU A 64 -0.47 -8.25 4.41
C GLU A 64 -0.84 -6.89 3.78
N CYS A 65 -1.46 -6.95 2.60
CA CYS A 65 -1.99 -5.82 1.86
C CYS A 65 -3.51 -5.80 1.93
N LEU A 66 -4.10 -4.61 2.13
CA LEU A 66 -5.54 -4.41 2.03
C LEU A 66 -5.92 -3.94 0.63
N ALA A 67 -6.65 -4.75 -0.12
CA ALA A 67 -7.19 -4.40 -1.42
C ALA A 67 -8.48 -3.58 -1.32
N LEU A 68 -8.56 -2.47 -2.06
CA LEU A 68 -9.69 -1.57 -2.10
C LEU A 68 -10.24 -1.44 -3.53
N PRO A 69 -11.57 -1.36 -3.71
CA PRO A 69 -12.63 -1.29 -2.69
C PRO A 69 -13.15 -2.66 -2.20
N SER A 70 -12.49 -3.77 -2.55
CA SER A 70 -12.94 -5.12 -2.20
C SER A 70 -12.75 -5.49 -0.73
N TYR A 71 -11.98 -4.70 0.02
CA TYR A 71 -11.57 -4.94 1.41
C TYR A 71 -11.01 -6.36 1.64
N SER A 72 -10.28 -6.88 0.66
CA SER A 72 -9.66 -8.20 0.72
C SER A 72 -8.23 -8.09 1.25
N ILE A 73 -7.86 -8.94 2.20
CA ILE A 73 -6.49 -9.04 2.70
C ILE A 73 -5.77 -10.18 1.97
N GLY A 74 -4.54 -9.93 1.55
CA GLY A 74 -3.68 -10.95 0.93
C GLY A 74 -2.23 -10.48 0.89
N ASP A 75 -1.34 -11.37 0.42
CA ASP A 75 0.08 -11.07 0.35
C ASP A 75 0.36 -10.00 -0.71
N CYS A 76 1.19 -9.01 -0.37
CA CYS A 76 1.48 -7.88 -1.25
C CYS A 76 2.25 -8.29 -2.52
N ASN A 77 2.89 -9.45 -2.55
CA ASN A 77 3.71 -9.93 -3.66
C ASN A 77 2.96 -10.77 -4.71
N ASP A 78 1.71 -11.17 -4.46
CA ASP A 78 0.96 -12.04 -5.37
C ASP A 78 0.39 -11.29 -6.59
N ILE A 79 0.33 -9.96 -6.50
CA ILE A 79 -0.31 -9.11 -7.49
C ILE A 79 0.68 -8.35 -8.38
N SER A 80 0.30 -8.17 -9.65
CA SER A 80 1.06 -7.35 -10.59
C SER A 80 0.77 -5.87 -10.39
N VAL A 81 1.77 -5.13 -9.92
CA VAL A 81 1.69 -3.71 -9.61
C VAL A 81 2.05 -2.90 -10.85
N SER A 82 1.18 -1.94 -11.19
CA SER A 82 1.38 -1.00 -12.29
C SER A 82 1.82 0.37 -11.82
N GLN A 83 1.49 0.77 -10.59
CA GLN A 83 1.97 2.03 -10.02
C GLN A 83 2.22 1.90 -8.52
N ILE A 84 3.17 2.66 -7.99
CA ILE A 84 3.52 2.68 -6.58
C ILE A 84 3.45 4.12 -6.07
N GLY A 85 2.64 4.34 -5.04
CA GLY A 85 2.57 5.58 -4.28
C GLY A 85 3.16 5.40 -2.89
N VAL A 86 3.93 6.37 -2.43
CA VAL A 86 4.49 6.39 -1.07
C VAL A 86 4.11 7.71 -0.41
N THR A 87 3.66 7.65 0.84
CA THR A 87 3.38 8.86 1.62
C THR A 87 4.68 9.61 1.90
N SER A 88 4.68 10.95 1.80
CA SER A 88 5.89 11.77 1.91
C SER A 88 6.66 11.63 3.24
N GLY A 89 6.02 11.13 4.30
CA GLY A 89 6.65 10.82 5.59
C GLY A 89 7.34 9.45 5.66
N THR A 90 7.32 8.68 4.58
CA THR A 90 7.84 7.30 4.51
C THR A 90 8.99 7.17 3.52
N ALA A 91 9.07 8.06 2.54
CA ALA A 91 10.17 8.11 1.59
C ALA A 91 11.50 8.54 2.26
N PRO A 92 12.67 8.12 1.74
CA PRO A 92 12.87 7.35 0.51
C PRO A 92 12.52 5.86 0.68
N CYS A 93 11.92 5.27 -0.36
CA CYS A 93 11.60 3.84 -0.40
C CYS A 93 12.12 3.21 -1.68
N THR A 94 12.72 2.02 -1.59
CA THR A 94 13.15 1.22 -2.74
C THR A 94 12.33 -0.05 -2.80
N PHE A 95 11.79 -0.36 -3.98
CA PHE A 95 11.00 -1.56 -4.25
C PHE A 95 11.71 -2.42 -5.28
N MET A 96 11.64 -3.75 -5.11
CA MET A 96 12.24 -4.73 -6.01
C MET A 96 11.18 -5.68 -6.56
N GLY A 97 11.14 -5.83 -7.87
CA GLY A 97 10.28 -6.76 -8.59
C GLY A 97 10.88 -8.16 -8.73
N ILE A 98 10.03 -9.12 -9.07
CA ILE A 98 10.41 -10.53 -9.29
C ILE A 98 11.47 -10.70 -10.40
N ASP A 99 11.43 -9.87 -11.44
CA ASP A 99 12.36 -9.90 -12.58
C ASP A 99 13.63 -9.05 -12.36
N GLY A 100 13.94 -8.68 -11.11
CA GLY A 100 15.07 -7.81 -10.80
C GLY A 100 14.84 -6.34 -11.13
N PHE A 101 13.59 -5.95 -11.43
CA PHE A 101 13.19 -4.55 -11.49
C PHE A 101 13.46 -3.88 -10.15
N GLN A 102 13.93 -2.64 -10.18
CA GLN A 102 14.13 -1.85 -8.98
C GLN A 102 13.69 -0.42 -9.25
N ILE A 103 12.93 0.14 -8.31
CA ILE A 103 12.51 1.53 -8.34
C ILE A 103 12.70 2.16 -6.97
N THR A 104 13.30 3.34 -6.96
CA THR A 104 13.48 4.14 -5.74
C THR A 104 12.62 5.39 -5.84
N ILE A 105 11.74 5.55 -4.86
CA ILE A 105 10.83 6.68 -4.70
C ILE A 105 11.41 7.57 -3.62
N THR A 106 11.74 8.81 -3.97
CA THR A 106 12.35 9.79 -3.06
C THR A 106 11.30 10.70 -2.44
N VAL A 107 11.66 11.47 -1.41
CA VAL A 107 10.77 12.46 -0.77
C VAL A 107 10.27 13.56 -1.73
N ASN A 108 10.96 13.74 -2.86
CA ASN A 108 10.58 14.71 -3.89
C ASN A 108 9.57 14.12 -4.89
N ASP A 109 9.50 12.79 -4.97
CA ASP A 109 8.55 12.08 -5.81
C ASP A 109 7.18 12.13 -5.14
N LYS A 110 6.28 12.92 -5.74
CA LYS A 110 4.92 13.11 -5.24
C LYS A 110 3.95 12.28 -6.06
N GLY A 111 3.18 11.44 -5.37
CA GLY A 111 2.09 10.68 -5.96
C GLY A 111 2.51 9.26 -6.37
N TYR A 112 1.87 8.75 -7.40
CA TYR A 112 2.10 7.40 -7.92
C TYR A 112 3.16 7.42 -9.03
N ILE A 113 4.10 6.49 -8.94
CA ILE A 113 5.15 6.26 -9.94
C ILE A 113 4.81 5.00 -10.73
N ASP A 114 4.86 5.09 -12.06
CA ASP A 114 4.54 3.98 -12.96
C ASP A 114 5.61 2.89 -12.93
N VAL A 115 5.15 1.64 -12.83
CA VAL A 115 5.92 0.42 -12.98
C VAL A 115 5.58 -0.17 -14.35
N THR A 116 6.48 0.02 -15.32
CA THR A 116 6.28 -0.45 -16.69
C THR A 116 7.45 -1.35 -17.11
N PRO A 117 7.20 -2.62 -17.49
CA PRO A 117 5.91 -3.33 -17.49
C PRO A 117 5.36 -3.56 -16.07
N PRO A 118 4.02 -3.67 -15.90
CA PRO A 118 3.43 -4.09 -14.63
C PRO A 118 3.98 -5.45 -14.21
N GLN A 119 4.40 -5.56 -12.95
CA GLN A 119 5.04 -6.78 -12.43
C GLN A 119 4.87 -6.90 -10.93
N ASN A 120 5.14 -8.09 -10.40
CA ASN A 120 5.02 -8.37 -8.99
C ASN A 120 6.20 -7.78 -8.21
N ILE A 121 5.90 -7.03 -7.16
CA ILE A 121 6.91 -6.48 -6.24
C ILE A 121 7.08 -7.45 -5.10
N VAL A 122 8.29 -7.96 -4.92
CA VAL A 122 8.59 -9.02 -3.94
C VAL A 122 9.18 -8.48 -2.66
N SER A 123 9.85 -7.33 -2.71
CA SER A 123 10.44 -6.72 -1.52
C SER A 123 10.45 -5.19 -1.60
N GLY A 124 10.54 -4.56 -0.44
CA GLY A 124 10.70 -3.13 -0.32
C GLY A 124 11.49 -2.75 0.92
N SER A 125 12.12 -1.58 0.89
CA SER A 125 12.78 -0.95 2.04
C SER A 125 12.42 0.52 2.07
N CYS A 126 12.10 1.05 3.25
CA CYS A 126 11.93 2.49 3.48
C CYS A 126 12.83 2.92 4.65
N GLY A 127 13.43 4.10 4.59
CA GLY A 127 14.31 4.62 5.66
C GLY A 127 15.43 5.53 5.16
#